data_AF-A0A7S3YLR1-F1
#
_entry.id   AF-A0A7S3YLR1-F1
#
_cell.length_a   1.000
_cell.length_b   1.000
_cell.length_c   1.000
_cell.angle_alpha   90.00
_cell.angle_beta   90.00
_cell.angle_gamma   90.00
#
_symmetry.space_group_name_H-M   'P 1'
#
loop_
_entity.id
_entity.type
_entity.pdbx_description
1 polymer ?
#
loop_
_entity_poly.entity_id
_entity_poly.type
_entity_poly.pdbx_seq_one_letter_code
_entity_poly.pdbx_strand_id
1 'polypeptide(L)'
;PDVLVPRKEEFYLVKWKGLSYLHASWERPDDLRAVDPSAAQKLKKWQAAEAQRQGAGTWKRLAHKFEAMEEEDAPDEYFDPEYVEVARLVACDRDRVAHADLVYRELR
;
A
#
# COMPACT_ATOMS: atom_id res chain seq x y z
N PRO A 1 -8.68 29.15 -24.33
CA PRO A 1 -9.07 28.14 -23.33
C PRO A 1 -7.84 27.35 -22.89
N ASP A 2 -7.32 27.66 -21.70
CA ASP A 2 -6.28 26.85 -21.06
C ASP A 2 -6.85 25.45 -20.81
N VAL A 3 -6.36 24.49 -21.59
CA VAL A 3 -6.68 23.08 -21.37
C VAL A 3 -6.00 22.72 -20.05
N LEU A 4 -6.81 22.51 -19.00
CA LEU A 4 -6.33 21.97 -17.74
C LEU A 4 -5.80 20.56 -17.99
N VAL A 5 -4.51 20.45 -18.33
CA VAL A 5 -3.84 19.16 -18.43
C VAL A 5 -3.86 18.59 -17.00
N PRO A 6 -4.54 17.46 -16.75
CA PRO A 6 -4.53 16.86 -15.44
C PRO A 6 -3.08 16.54 -15.09
N ARG A 7 -2.58 17.14 -14.00
CA ARG A 7 -1.25 16.84 -13.50
C ARG A 7 -1.22 15.38 -13.09
N LYS A 8 -0.39 14.58 -13.76
CA LYS A 8 -0.14 13.19 -13.34
C LYS A 8 0.67 13.25 -12.06
N GLU A 9 0.03 12.94 -10.95
CA GLU A 9 0.67 12.85 -9.64
C GLU A 9 1.09 11.41 -9.38
N GLU A 10 2.34 11.23 -8.93
CA GLU A 10 2.88 9.91 -8.61
C GLU A 10 2.62 9.57 -7.14
N PHE A 11 2.15 8.35 -6.90
CA PHE A 11 1.95 7.79 -5.57
C PHE A 11 2.65 6.44 -5.46
N TYR A 12 3.04 6.09 -4.24
CA TYR A 12 3.71 4.85 -3.90
C TYR A 12 2.92 4.15 -2.80
N LEU A 13 2.58 2.87 -2.99
CA LEU A 13 1.99 2.06 -1.93
C LEU A 13 3.10 1.63 -0.96
N VAL A 14 3.01 2.05 0.29
CA VAL A 14 4.10 1.87 1.27
C VAL A 14 3.70 0.93 2.39
N LYS A 15 4.49 -0.13 2.57
CA LYS A 15 4.50 -0.94 3.79
C LYS A 15 5.34 -0.23 4.86
N TRP A 16 4.70 0.22 5.93
CA TRP A 16 5.36 0.93 7.03
C TRP A 16 6.10 0.01 8.00
N LYS A 17 7.27 0.47 8.49
CA LYS A 17 8.05 -0.27 9.48
C LYS A 17 7.32 -0.31 10.82
N GLY A 18 7.15 -1.51 11.37
CA GLY A 18 6.49 -1.70 12.67
C GLY A 18 4.96 -1.75 12.61
N LEU A 19 4.37 -1.59 11.42
CA LEU A 19 2.94 -1.78 11.19
C LEU A 19 2.72 -3.00 10.29
N SER A 20 1.57 -3.64 10.44
CA SER A 20 1.13 -4.71 9.55
C SER A 20 0.76 -4.15 8.16
N TYR A 21 0.66 -5.04 7.19
CA TYR A 21 0.25 -4.71 5.82
C TYR A 21 -1.14 -4.05 5.73
N LEU A 22 -2.02 -4.29 6.71
CA LEU A 22 -3.29 -3.58 6.90
C LEU A 22 -3.15 -2.05 6.96
N HIS A 23 -1.98 -1.55 7.36
CA HIS A 23 -1.73 -0.11 7.49
C HIS A 23 -1.03 0.47 6.25
N ALA A 24 -0.85 -0.30 5.18
CA ALA A 24 -0.23 0.22 3.97
C ALA A 24 -1.07 1.35 3.38
N SER A 25 -0.41 2.40 2.91
CA SER A 25 -1.07 3.59 2.38
C SER A 25 -0.38 4.10 1.12
N TRP A 26 -1.14 4.82 0.30
CA TRP A 26 -0.64 5.50 -0.89
C TRP A 26 -0.09 6.87 -0.50
N GLU A 27 1.20 7.07 -0.75
CA GLU A 27 1.91 8.27 -0.30
C GLU A 27 2.58 8.99 -1.46
N ARG A 28 2.70 10.32 -1.32
CA ARG A 28 3.48 11.13 -2.25
C ARG A 28 4.97 11.04 -1.91
N PRO A 29 5.87 11.18 -2.91
CA PRO A 29 7.31 11.20 -2.67
C PRO A 29 7.76 12.23 -1.64
N ASP A 30 7.14 13.41 -1.63
CA ASP A 30 7.51 14.50 -0.74
C ASP A 30 7.08 14.22 0.71
N ASP A 31 5.89 13.64 0.89
CA ASP A 31 5.40 13.21 2.21
C ASP A 31 6.31 12.10 2.78
N LEU A 32 6.74 11.16 1.96
CA LEU A 32 7.67 10.11 2.37
C LEU A 32 9.03 10.67 2.83
N ARG A 33 9.55 11.70 2.15
CA ARG A 33 10.81 12.36 2.54
C ARG A 33 10.68 13.12 3.86
N ALA A 34 9.50 13.64 4.17
CA ALA A 34 9.23 14.31 5.44
C ALA A 34 9.18 13.32 6.63
N VAL A 35 8.65 12.11 6.42
CA VAL A 35 8.48 11.09 7.47
C VAL A 35 9.74 10.23 7.66
N ASP A 36 10.41 9.81 6.58
CA ASP A 36 11.57 8.93 6.63
C ASP A 36 12.77 9.56 5.88
N PRO A 37 13.86 9.94 6.59
CA PRO A 37 15.06 10.49 5.96
C PRO A 37 15.68 9.57 4.90
N SER A 38 15.46 8.26 5.01
CA SER A 38 15.97 7.28 4.06
C SER A 38 15.04 7.01 2.88
N ALA A 39 13.85 7.63 2.84
CA ALA A 39 12.87 7.48 1.76
C ALA A 39 13.47 7.84 0.39
N ALA A 40 14.28 8.90 0.32
CA ALA A 40 14.91 9.31 -0.93
C ALA A 40 15.77 8.19 -1.55
N GLN A 41 16.53 7.46 -0.72
CA GLN A 41 17.37 6.36 -1.20
C GLN A 41 16.53 5.14 -1.56
N LYS A 42 15.48 4.83 -0.78
CA LYS A 42 14.54 3.74 -1.08
C LYS A 42 13.83 3.97 -2.42
N LEU A 43 13.30 5.17 -2.63
CA LEU A 43 12.65 5.58 -3.88
C LEU A 43 13.60 5.48 -5.07
N LYS A 44 14.84 5.97 -4.94
CA LYS A 44 15.85 5.85 -6.00
C LYS A 44 16.14 4.38 -6.36
N LYS A 45 16.31 3.51 -5.36
CA LYS A 45 16.53 2.07 -5.58
C LYS A 45 15.32 1.41 -6.23
N TRP A 46 14.12 1.75 -5.78
CA TRP A 46 12.86 1.26 -6.34
C TRP A 46 12.72 1.65 -7.81
N GLN A 47 12.94 2.93 -8.14
CA GLN A 47 12.88 3.43 -9.51
C GLN A 47 13.92 2.78 -10.43
N ALA A 48 15.15 2.55 -9.92
CA ALA A 48 16.19 1.85 -10.68
C ALA A 48 15.81 0.38 -10.94
N ALA A 49 15.26 -0.31 -9.93
CA ALA A 49 14.78 -1.68 -10.07
C ALA A 49 13.59 -1.76 -11.04
N GLU A 50 12.66 -0.81 -10.98
CA GLU A 50 11.53 -0.71 -11.91
C GLU A 50 12.00 -0.42 -13.34
N ALA A 51 13.01 0.43 -13.51
CA ALA A 51 13.61 0.70 -14.82
C ALA A 51 14.28 -0.56 -15.41
N GLN A 52 14.95 -1.36 -14.57
CA GLN A 52 15.53 -2.64 -15.00
C GLN A 52 14.46 -3.71 -15.30
N ARG A 53 13.31 -3.67 -14.62
CA ARG A 53 12.16 -4.57 -14.84
C ARG A 53 11.32 -4.27 -16.09
N GLN A 54 11.66 -3.23 -16.86
CA GLN A 54 10.92 -2.80 -18.07
C GLN A 54 10.76 -3.87 -19.17
N GLY A 55 11.33 -5.07 -19.01
CA GLY A 55 11.12 -6.21 -19.90
C GLY A 55 9.80 -7.00 -19.72
N ALA A 56 9.22 -7.09 -18.53
CA ALA A 56 8.06 -7.99 -18.32
C ALA A 56 7.15 -7.70 -17.11
N GLY A 57 7.55 -6.86 -16.15
CA GLY A 57 6.85 -6.77 -14.84
C GLY A 57 6.51 -5.36 -14.36
N THR A 58 6.52 -4.34 -15.22
CA THR A 58 6.24 -2.97 -14.77
C THR A 58 4.74 -2.80 -14.50
N TRP A 59 4.38 -2.25 -13.35
CA TRP A 59 3.00 -1.87 -13.02
C TRP A 59 2.36 -0.95 -14.09
N LYS A 60 3.16 -0.22 -14.88
CA LYS A 60 2.71 0.57 -16.04
C LYS A 60 2.21 -0.31 -17.19
N ARG A 61 2.88 -1.44 -17.46
CA ARG A 61 2.38 -2.46 -18.42
C ARG A 61 1.18 -3.20 -17.84
N LEU A 62 1.19 -3.47 -16.54
CA LEU A 62 0.04 -4.02 -15.82
C LEU A 62 -1.18 -3.11 -15.96
N ALA A 63 -1.06 -1.82 -15.68
CA ALA A 63 -2.15 -0.86 -15.80
C ALA A 63 -2.70 -0.77 -17.23
N HIS A 64 -1.83 -0.75 -18.24
CA HIS A 64 -2.25 -0.80 -19.64
C HIS A 64 -2.80 -2.18 -20.09
N LYS A 65 -2.36 -3.27 -19.45
CA LYS A 65 -2.92 -4.61 -19.67
C LYS A 65 -4.26 -4.78 -18.97
N PHE A 66 -4.45 -4.30 -17.75
CA PHE A 66 -5.70 -4.40 -16.99
C PHE A 66 -6.87 -3.73 -17.71
N GLU A 67 -6.63 -2.66 -18.45
CA GLU A 67 -7.65 -2.06 -19.32
C GLU A 67 -7.98 -2.89 -20.59
N ALA A 68 -7.13 -3.87 -20.95
CA ALA A 68 -7.17 -4.56 -22.24
C ALA A 68 -7.18 -6.11 -22.16
N MET A 69 -7.06 -6.72 -20.97
CA MET A 69 -7.00 -8.18 -20.75
C MET A 69 -8.29 -8.70 -20.14
N GLU A 70 -8.73 -9.88 -20.59
CA GLU A 70 -9.82 -10.62 -19.95
C GLU A 70 -9.40 -11.04 -18.53
N GLU A 71 -10.37 -11.15 -17.62
CA GLU A 71 -10.17 -11.30 -16.17
C GLU A 71 -9.31 -12.52 -15.79
N GLU A 72 -9.36 -13.59 -16.59
CA GLU A 72 -8.57 -14.83 -16.41
C GLU A 72 -7.07 -14.67 -16.71
N ASP A 73 -6.73 -13.65 -17.49
CA ASP A 73 -5.38 -13.36 -17.97
C ASP A 73 -4.71 -12.23 -17.16
N ALA A 74 -5.45 -11.65 -16.20
CA ALA A 74 -4.93 -10.66 -15.29
C ALA A 74 -3.76 -11.27 -14.49
N PRO A 75 -2.62 -10.56 -14.42
CA PRO A 75 -1.48 -11.02 -13.64
C PRO A 75 -1.87 -11.19 -12.18
N ASP A 76 -1.34 -12.24 -11.54
CA ASP A 76 -1.51 -12.49 -10.10
C ASP A 76 -1.43 -11.17 -9.34
N GLU A 77 -2.45 -10.94 -8.52
CA GLU A 77 -2.64 -9.70 -7.80
C GLU A 77 -1.30 -9.27 -7.17
N TYR A 78 -0.79 -8.09 -7.56
CA TYR A 78 0.55 -7.62 -7.14
C TYR A 78 0.71 -7.62 -5.61
N PHE A 79 -0.43 -7.60 -4.91
CA PHE A 79 -0.55 -7.67 -3.49
C PHE A 79 -1.51 -8.80 -3.13
N ASP A 80 -0.99 -9.90 -2.59
CA ASP A 80 -1.79 -11.02 -2.13
C ASP A 80 -2.79 -10.56 -1.04
N PRO A 81 -4.10 -10.73 -1.25
CA PRO A 81 -5.13 -10.38 -0.25
C PRO A 81 -4.89 -11.01 1.11
N GLU A 82 -4.23 -12.17 1.19
CA GLU A 82 -3.93 -12.83 2.46
C GLU A 82 -3.06 -11.95 3.39
N TYR A 83 -2.30 -11.00 2.86
CA TYR A 83 -1.49 -10.09 3.69
C TYR A 83 -2.32 -9.11 4.52
N VAL A 84 -3.58 -8.86 4.15
CA VAL A 84 -4.52 -8.05 4.94
C VAL A 84 -5.46 -8.89 5.80
N GLU A 85 -5.45 -10.21 5.63
CA GLU A 85 -6.31 -11.11 6.39
C GLU A 85 -5.67 -11.58 7.69
N VAL A 86 -6.45 -11.61 8.77
CA VAL A 86 -6.00 -12.14 10.06
C VAL A 86 -6.38 -13.62 10.14
N ALA A 87 -5.42 -14.50 9.88
CA ALA A 87 -5.64 -15.95 9.93
C ALA A 87 -6.02 -16.47 11.32
N ARG A 88 -5.37 -15.96 12.39
CA ARG A 88 -5.62 -16.40 13.77
C ARG A 88 -5.18 -15.38 14.81
N LEU A 89 -6.01 -15.17 15.84
CA LEU A 89 -5.63 -14.44 17.04
C LEU A 89 -4.78 -15.34 17.96
N VAL A 90 -3.56 -14.92 18.28
CA VAL A 90 -2.62 -15.70 19.13
C VAL A 90 -2.61 -15.22 20.57
N ALA A 91 -2.86 -13.93 20.80
CA ALA A 91 -2.92 -13.32 22.11
C ALA A 91 -3.88 -12.13 22.09
N CYS A 92 -4.44 -11.80 23.26
CA CYS A 92 -5.26 -10.61 23.48
C CYS A 92 -4.81 -9.97 24.78
N ASP A 93 -4.39 -8.70 24.71
CA ASP A 93 -4.07 -7.89 25.88
C ASP A 93 -5.36 -7.21 26.36
N ARG A 94 -5.97 -7.76 27.41
CA ARG A 94 -7.24 -7.25 27.96
C ARG A 94 -7.10 -5.86 28.57
N ASP A 95 -5.93 -5.52 29.12
CA ASP A 95 -5.72 -4.28 29.86
C ASP A 95 -5.46 -3.09 28.93
N ARG A 96 -5.13 -3.35 27.66
CA ARG A 96 -5.05 -2.33 26.59
C ARG A 96 -6.34 -2.13 25.81
N VAL A 97 -7.38 -2.95 26.01
CA VAL A 97 -8.69 -2.74 25.38
C VAL A 97 -9.51 -1.75 26.21
N ALA A 98 -9.07 -0.49 26.24
CA ALA A 98 -9.78 0.60 26.94
C ALA A 98 -11.26 0.75 26.50
N HIS A 99 -11.64 0.19 25.35
CA HIS A 99 -13.00 0.23 24.84
C HIS A 99 -13.92 -0.91 25.34
N ALA A 100 -13.40 -2.06 25.77
CA ALA A 100 -14.26 -3.17 26.18
C ALA A 100 -14.92 -2.89 27.53
N ASP A 101 -14.16 -2.36 28.49
CA ASP A 101 -14.70 -2.03 29.82
C ASP A 101 -15.72 -0.89 29.81
N LEU A 102 -15.64 0.03 28.82
CA LEU A 102 -16.63 1.09 28.65
C LEU A 102 -17.96 0.54 28.13
N VAL A 103 -17.93 -0.34 27.13
CA VAL A 103 -19.15 -0.90 26.52
C VAL A 103 -19.88 -1.84 27.48
N TYR A 104 -19.17 -2.61 28.31
CA TYR A 104 -19.81 -3.50 29.29
C TYR A 104 -20.34 -2.78 30.55
N ARG A 105 -19.91 -1.54 30.82
CA ARG A 105 -20.42 -0.75 31.96
C ARG A 105 -21.78 -0.09 31.68
N GLU A 106 -22.08 0.22 30.42
CA GLU A 106 -23.35 0.85 30.02
C GLU A 106 -24.53 -0.13 29.89
N LEU A 107 -24.26 -1.44 29.99
CA LEU A 107 -25.27 -2.51 29.91
C LEU A 107 -25.67 -3.08 31.29
N ARG A 108 -25.31 -2.41 32.39
CA ARG A 108 -25.60 -2.87 33.76
C ARG A 108 -26.34 -1.83 34.59
#